data_AF-A0A937EPR5-F1
#
_entry.id   AF-A0A937EPR5-F1
#
_cell.length_a   1.000
_cell.length_b   1.000
_cell.length_c   1.000
_cell.angle_alpha   90.00
_cell.angle_beta   90.00
_cell.angle_gamma   90.00
#
_symmetry.space_group_name_H-M   'P 1'
#
loop_
_entity.id
_entity.type
_entity.pdbx_description
1 polymer ?
#
loop_
_entity_poly.entity_id
_entity_poly.type
_entity_poly.pdbx_seq_one_letter_code
_entity_poly.pdbx_strand_id
1 'polypeptide(L)'
;MCHAHLQVVREVTRQLWHIEEDGWSLLGFEYVEGGHADYTPGSPDLPTMSRLADVPAPGFELKTMPHRLRTFVDDPQELSWFAGNSLLHTEWNPHNVLITGHGALLVDWGWASLGAAWIDRHCGRSASTRPQACTAASTGPAP
;
A
#
# COMPACT_ATOMS: atom_id res chain seq x y z
N MET A 1 29.24 -17.22 -8.19
CA MET A 1 28.02 -17.50 -7.40
C MET A 1 27.44 -16.16 -6.96
N CYS A 2 26.45 -15.63 -7.68
CA CYS A 2 25.76 -14.40 -7.28
C CYS A 2 24.78 -14.72 -6.15
N HIS A 3 25.07 -14.27 -4.92
CA HIS A 3 24.11 -14.31 -3.83
C HIS A 3 23.13 -13.16 -4.04
N ALA A 4 21.96 -13.47 -4.61
CA ALA A 4 20.83 -12.56 -4.55
C ALA A 4 20.38 -12.49 -3.08
N HIS A 5 20.77 -11.42 -2.40
CA HIS A 5 20.21 -11.08 -1.09
C HIS A 5 18.74 -10.76 -1.29
N LEU A 6 17.89 -11.77 -1.10
CA LEU A 6 16.45 -11.59 -1.01
C LEU A 6 16.19 -10.79 0.28
N GLN A 7 16.09 -9.47 0.18
CA GLN A 7 15.60 -8.64 1.28
C GLN A 7 14.13 -9.02 1.51
N VAL A 8 13.88 -9.82 2.54
CA VAL A 8 12.54 -10.14 3.01
C VAL A 8 12.00 -8.88 3.68
N VAL A 9 10.98 -8.27 3.08
CA VAL A 9 10.26 -7.17 3.75
C VAL A 9 9.40 -7.80 4.85
N ARG A 10 9.72 -7.54 6.12
CA ARG A 10 8.88 -7.89 7.27
C ARG A 10 7.88 -6.76 7.48
N GLU A 11 6.83 -6.72 6.68
CA GLU A 11 5.99 -5.53 6.43
C GLU A 11 5.19 -4.97 7.63
N VAL A 12 5.27 -5.52 8.85
CA VAL A 12 4.51 -4.99 9.99
C VAL A 12 5.29 -5.16 11.29
N THR A 13 5.31 -4.12 12.13
CA THR A 13 5.83 -4.23 13.50
C THR A 13 4.99 -5.26 14.27
N ARG A 14 5.64 -6.13 15.04
CA ARG A 14 4.93 -7.18 15.76
C ARG A 14 4.09 -6.55 16.87
N GLN A 15 2.78 -6.73 16.83
CA GLN A 15 1.91 -6.40 17.95
C GLN A 15 2.22 -7.33 19.13
N LEU A 16 2.48 -6.75 20.30
CA LEU A 16 2.83 -7.45 21.53
C LEU A 16 1.64 -7.60 22.47
N TRP A 17 0.80 -6.57 22.56
CA TRP A 17 -0.37 -6.56 23.43
C TRP A 17 -1.48 -5.67 22.88
N HIS A 18 -2.69 -5.88 23.39
CA HIS A 18 -3.89 -5.08 23.11
C HIS A 18 -4.68 -4.98 24.41
N ILE A 19 -5.07 -3.77 24.77
CA ILE A 19 -5.91 -3.50 25.95
C ILE A 19 -7.09 -2.65 25.50
N GLU A 20 -8.29 -3.03 25.90
CA GLU A 20 -9.49 -2.20 25.75
C GLU A 20 -9.92 -1.72 27.13
N GLU A 21 -9.89 -0.39 27.35
CA GLU A 21 -10.23 0.22 28.63
C GLU A 21 -10.86 1.61 28.42
N ASP A 22 -11.94 1.90 29.14
CA ASP A 22 -12.68 3.17 29.07
C ASP A 22 -13.06 3.64 27.65
N GLY A 23 -13.36 2.70 26.75
CA GLY A 23 -13.72 2.98 25.36
C GLY A 23 -12.52 3.26 24.43
N TRP A 24 -11.30 3.09 24.92
CA TRP A 24 -10.08 3.15 24.11
C TRP A 24 -9.58 1.76 23.77
N SER A 25 -9.01 1.62 22.57
CA SER A 25 -8.19 0.47 22.18
C SER A 25 -6.73 0.91 22.18
N LEU A 26 -5.92 0.34 23.08
CA LEU A 26 -4.50 0.59 23.19
C LEU A 26 -3.74 -0.60 22.60
N LEU A 27 -2.94 -0.32 21.58
CA LEU A 27 -2.14 -1.31 20.87
C LEU A 27 -0.66 -1.09 21.18
N GLY A 28 -0.01 -2.14 21.66
CA GLY A 28 1.43 -2.13 21.91
C GLY A 28 2.18 -2.91 20.86
N PHE A 29 3.20 -2.29 20.28
CA PHE A 29 4.04 -2.90 19.26
C PHE A 29 5.48 -3.08 19.76
N GLU A 30 6.19 -4.01 19.15
CA GLU A 30 7.63 -4.15 19.30
C GLU A 30 8.32 -2.84 18.93
N TYR A 31 9.22 -2.38 19.81
CA TYR A 31 10.10 -1.27 19.48
C TYR A 31 11.06 -1.69 18.38
N VAL A 32 11.14 -0.89 17.33
CA VAL A 32 12.07 -1.10 16.23
C VAL A 32 13.10 0.02 16.23
N GLU A 33 14.38 -0.36 16.18
CA GLU A 33 15.47 0.58 15.98
C GLU A 33 15.50 1.05 14.52
N GLY A 34 15.34 2.36 14.32
CA GLY A 34 15.26 2.98 13.00
C GLY A 34 14.90 4.46 13.10
N GLY A 35 14.83 5.13 11.95
CA GLY A 35 14.40 6.53 11.82
C GLY A 35 13.18 6.67 10.91
N HIS A 36 12.48 7.79 10.99
CA HIS A 36 11.45 8.10 10.00
C HIS A 36 12.08 8.34 8.62
N ALA A 37 11.36 7.98 7.56
CA ALA A 37 11.86 8.14 6.20
C ALA A 37 12.11 9.61 5.85
N ASP A 38 13.21 9.88 5.17
CA ASP A 38 13.53 11.19 4.61
C ASP A 38 13.14 11.23 3.13
N TYR A 39 12.19 12.10 2.78
CA TYR A 39 11.73 12.29 1.40
C TYR A 39 12.40 13.48 0.70
N THR A 40 13.44 14.07 1.28
CA THR A 40 14.20 15.12 0.61
C THR A 40 14.77 14.62 -0.73
N PRO A 41 14.87 15.49 -1.75
CA PRO A 41 15.42 15.11 -3.05
C PRO A 41 16.84 14.53 -2.92
N GLY A 42 17.05 13.34 -3.47
CA GLY A 42 18.34 12.63 -3.41
C GLY A 42 18.53 11.77 -2.17
N SER A 43 17.54 11.69 -1.27
CA SER A 43 17.56 10.76 -0.15
C SER A 43 17.71 9.30 -0.61
N PRO A 44 18.53 8.50 0.07
CA PRO A 44 18.63 7.06 -0.19
C PRO A 44 17.37 6.27 0.20
N ASP A 45 16.38 6.90 0.87
CA ASP A 45 15.18 6.21 1.38
C ASP A 45 14.12 5.99 0.29
N LEU A 46 14.08 6.85 -0.73
CA LEU A 46 13.06 6.86 -1.78
C LEU A 46 12.94 5.52 -2.56
N PRO A 47 14.03 4.81 -2.93
CA PRO A 47 13.93 3.55 -3.65
C PRO A 47 13.34 2.39 -2.81
N THR A 48 13.43 2.46 -1.48
CA THR A 48 13.04 1.38 -0.55
C THR A 48 11.52 1.22 -0.43
N MET A 49 10.75 2.24 -0.84
CA MET A 49 9.29 2.34 -0.65
C MET A 49 8.44 1.54 -1.65
N SER A 50 9.04 0.77 -2.57
CA SER A 50 8.33 0.29 -3.77
C SER A 50 7.73 -1.12 -3.72
N ARG A 51 7.70 -1.78 -2.55
CA ARG A 51 7.44 -3.23 -2.45
C ARG A 51 6.09 -3.66 -1.85
N LEU A 52 5.32 -2.72 -1.30
CA LEU A 52 3.99 -3.04 -0.73
C LEU A 52 3.04 -3.69 -1.75
N ALA A 53 3.10 -3.26 -3.01
CA ALA A 53 2.24 -3.79 -4.07
C ALA A 53 2.49 -5.29 -4.38
N ASP A 54 3.62 -5.84 -3.94
CA ASP A 54 3.94 -7.27 -4.10
C ASP A 54 3.43 -8.11 -2.91
N VAL A 55 2.91 -7.48 -1.86
CA VAL A 55 2.34 -8.16 -0.69
C VAL A 55 0.95 -8.68 -1.06
N PRO A 56 0.69 -10.00 -0.92
CA PRO A 56 -0.63 -10.55 -1.15
C PRO A 56 -1.65 -9.89 -0.21
N ALA A 57 -2.85 -9.63 -0.73
CA ALA A 57 -3.97 -9.22 0.11
C ALA A 57 -4.18 -10.23 1.25
N PRO A 58 -4.32 -9.76 2.49
CA PRO A 58 -4.57 -10.65 3.61
C PRO A 58 -5.96 -11.29 3.47
N GLY A 59 -6.10 -12.52 3.96
CA GLY A 59 -7.37 -13.28 3.88
C GLY A 59 -8.47 -12.82 4.84
N PHE A 60 -8.36 -11.61 5.41
CA PHE A 60 -9.36 -11.03 6.30
C PHE A 60 -10.03 -9.80 5.67
N GLU A 61 -11.21 -9.45 6.18
CA GLU A 61 -12.00 -8.38 5.60
C GLU A 61 -11.33 -7.01 5.81
N LEU A 62 -11.11 -6.30 4.70
CA LEU A 62 -10.64 -4.93 4.65
C LEU A 62 -11.68 -4.08 3.91
N LYS A 63 -11.82 -2.82 4.31
CA LYS A 63 -12.62 -1.86 3.54
C LYS A 63 -12.03 -1.72 2.15
N THR A 64 -12.87 -1.55 1.14
CA THR A 64 -12.40 -1.29 -0.22
C THR A 64 -12.20 0.22 -0.42
N MET A 65 -11.28 0.60 -1.31
CA MET A 65 -11.09 1.99 -1.70
C MET A 65 -12.34 2.64 -2.30
N PRO A 66 -13.11 1.97 -3.17
CA PRO A 66 -14.43 2.44 -3.58
C PRO A 66 -15.36 2.74 -2.39
N HIS A 67 -15.37 1.87 -1.38
CA HIS A 67 -16.17 2.12 -0.17
C HIS A 67 -15.66 3.35 0.59
N ARG A 68 -14.35 3.49 0.81
CA ARG A 68 -13.74 4.63 1.52
C ARG A 68 -14.02 5.96 0.80
N LEU A 69 -13.95 5.96 -0.53
CA LEU A 69 -14.03 7.17 -1.36
C LEU A 69 -15.45 7.56 -1.77
N ARG A 70 -16.47 6.75 -1.46
CA ARG A 70 -17.87 6.94 -1.92
C ARG A 70 -18.49 8.30 -1.62
N THR A 71 -18.00 9.01 -0.61
CA THR A 71 -18.50 10.35 -0.21
C THR A 71 -17.64 11.48 -0.76
N PHE A 72 -16.54 11.17 -1.43
CA PHE A 72 -15.56 12.11 -1.96
C PHE A 72 -15.55 12.16 -3.50
N VAL A 73 -16.28 11.25 -4.15
CA VAL A 73 -16.40 11.16 -5.60
C VAL A 73 -17.81 11.57 -6.01
N ASP A 74 -17.92 12.53 -6.92
CA ASP A 74 -19.20 13.11 -7.35
C ASP A 74 -19.98 12.16 -8.27
N ASP A 75 -19.30 11.50 -9.22
CA ASP A 75 -19.91 10.48 -10.08
C ASP A 75 -19.60 9.06 -9.54
N PRO A 76 -20.60 8.31 -9.04
CA PRO A 76 -20.41 6.95 -8.54
C PRO A 76 -19.76 5.99 -9.54
N GLN A 77 -19.86 6.23 -10.86
CA GLN A 77 -19.21 5.39 -11.86
C GLN A 77 -17.68 5.47 -11.78
N GLU A 78 -17.13 6.59 -11.33
CA GLU A 78 -15.68 6.77 -11.17
C GLU A 78 -15.09 5.94 -10.02
N LEU A 79 -15.93 5.45 -9.09
CA LEU A 79 -15.46 4.55 -8.02
C LEU A 79 -14.84 3.26 -8.58
N SER A 80 -15.22 2.85 -9.79
CA SER A 80 -14.65 1.69 -10.48
C SER A 80 -13.15 1.83 -10.75
N TRP A 81 -12.61 3.05 -10.91
CA TRP A 81 -11.18 3.29 -11.11
C TRP A 81 -10.32 2.94 -9.89
N PHE A 82 -10.92 2.93 -8.70
CA PHE A 82 -10.25 2.63 -7.44
C PHE A 82 -10.41 1.17 -7.00
N ALA A 83 -11.24 0.39 -7.71
CA ALA A 83 -11.48 -1.01 -7.39
C ALA A 83 -10.26 -1.88 -7.70
N GLY A 84 -10.03 -2.88 -6.85
CA GLY A 84 -8.95 -3.84 -7.03
C GLY A 84 -8.75 -4.70 -5.77
N ASN A 85 -7.81 -5.63 -5.86
CA ASN A 85 -7.54 -6.61 -4.80
C ASN A 85 -6.12 -6.51 -4.25
N SER A 86 -5.43 -5.37 -4.46
CA SER A 86 -4.13 -5.13 -3.86
C SER A 86 -4.32 -4.63 -2.43
N LEU A 87 -3.46 -5.09 -1.52
CA LEU A 87 -3.34 -4.49 -0.19
C LEU A 87 -2.77 -3.08 -0.35
N LEU A 88 -3.45 -2.11 0.25
CA LEU A 88 -3.06 -0.71 0.26
C LEU A 88 -2.87 -0.22 1.70
N HIS A 89 -1.79 0.49 1.94
CA HIS A 89 -1.52 1.32 3.12
C HIS A 89 -2.22 2.69 3.01
N THR A 90 -2.25 3.30 1.83
CA THR A 90 -2.86 4.61 1.50
C THR A 90 -2.26 5.85 2.16
N GLU A 91 -1.45 5.69 3.22
CA GLU A 91 -0.83 6.81 3.94
C GLU A 91 0.70 6.77 3.87
N TRP A 92 1.27 7.27 2.77
CA TRP A 92 2.73 7.41 2.59
C TRP A 92 3.30 8.66 3.26
N ASN A 93 2.88 8.95 4.49
CA ASN A 93 3.50 10.00 5.29
C ASN A 93 4.89 9.51 5.75
N PRO A 94 5.97 10.33 5.66
CA PRO A 94 7.29 9.92 6.17
C PRO A 94 7.27 9.46 7.63
N HIS A 95 6.32 9.96 8.45
CA HIS A 95 6.14 9.51 9.83
C HIS A 95 5.57 8.09 9.96
N ASN A 96 4.92 7.57 8.92
CA ASN A 96 4.37 6.23 8.87
C ASN A 96 5.33 5.22 8.22
N VAL A 97 6.55 5.66 7.87
CA VAL A 97 7.60 4.81 7.30
C VAL A 97 8.83 4.84 8.20
N LEU A 98 9.20 3.69 8.74
CA LEU A 98 10.42 3.52 9.53
C LEU A 98 11.51 2.87 8.67
N ILE A 99 12.64 3.56 8.53
CA ILE A 99 13.84 3.07 7.86
C ILE A 99 14.73 2.40 8.90
N THR A 100 14.99 1.12 8.69
CA THR A 100 15.78 0.26 9.57
C THR A 100 17.02 -0.24 8.84
N GLY A 101 17.97 -0.84 9.56
CA GLY A 101 19.10 -1.54 8.96
C GLY A 101 18.71 -2.72 8.05
N HIS A 102 17.44 -3.14 8.06
CA HIS A 102 16.93 -4.29 7.30
C HIS A 102 15.95 -3.90 6.18
N GLY A 103 15.61 -2.61 6.04
CA GLY A 103 14.65 -2.10 5.06
C GLY A 103 13.63 -1.15 5.68
N ALA A 104 12.59 -0.82 4.90
CA ALA A 104 11.48 -0.01 5.36
C ALA A 104 10.39 -0.86 6.04
N LEU A 105 9.78 -0.30 7.07
CA LEU A 105 8.57 -0.80 7.72
C LEU A 105 7.47 0.25 7.60
N LEU A 106 6.26 -0.19 7.29
CA LEU A 106 5.07 0.64 7.31
C LEU A 106 4.34 0.46 8.65
N VAL A 107 4.01 1.59 9.27
CA VAL A 107 3.26 1.66 10.51
C VAL A 107 2.00 2.50 10.31
N ASP A 108 1.05 2.38 11.23
CA ASP A 108 -0.24 3.05 11.16
C ASP A 108 -1.12 2.59 9.98
N TRP A 109 -1.63 1.36 10.12
CA TRP A 109 -2.49 0.70 9.13
C TRP A 109 -3.99 1.05 9.28
N GLY A 110 -4.34 2.15 9.97
CA GLY A 110 -5.74 2.50 10.25
C GLY A 110 -6.60 2.73 9.00
N TRP A 111 -5.96 3.13 7.90
CA TRP A 111 -6.60 3.31 6.59
C TRP A 111 -6.39 2.16 5.60
N ALA A 112 -5.78 1.06 6.04
CA ALA A 112 -5.55 -0.11 5.20
C ALA A 112 -6.82 -0.55 4.47
N SER A 113 -6.69 -0.79 3.17
CA SER A 113 -7.81 -1.02 2.28
C SER A 113 -7.44 -1.96 1.12
N LEU A 114 -8.44 -2.56 0.50
CA LEU A 114 -8.28 -3.23 -0.80
C LEU A 114 -8.62 -2.27 -1.93
N GLY A 115 -7.79 -2.23 -2.97
CA GLY A 115 -8.07 -1.38 -4.11
C GLY A 115 -7.11 -1.60 -5.27
N ALA A 116 -7.20 -0.68 -6.23
CA ALA A 116 -6.34 -0.68 -7.39
C ALA A 116 -4.86 -0.44 -6.97
N ALA A 117 -3.95 -1.29 -7.44
CA ALA A 117 -2.53 -1.25 -7.07
C ALA A 117 -1.85 0.11 -7.32
N TRP A 118 -2.37 0.92 -8.24
CA TRP A 118 -1.79 2.21 -8.59
C TRP A 118 -1.90 3.24 -7.46
N ILE A 119 -2.83 3.07 -6.52
CA ILE A 119 -3.09 4.02 -5.42
C ILE A 119 -1.85 4.20 -4.53
N ASP A 120 -1.22 3.10 -4.14
CA ASP A 120 0.03 3.12 -3.35
C ASP A 120 1.29 2.97 -4.17
N ARG A 121 1.16 2.86 -5.48
CA ARG A 121 2.31 2.81 -6.36
C ARG A 121 2.82 4.23 -6.57
N HIS A 122 3.58 4.75 -5.61
CA HIS A 122 4.19 6.05 -5.79
C HIS A 122 5.28 6.00 -6.87
N CYS A 123 4.97 6.64 -8.00
CA CYS A 123 5.74 7.63 -8.79
C CYS A 123 7.28 7.49 -8.98
N GLY A 124 7.87 6.30 -8.79
CA GLY A 124 9.31 6.05 -8.97
C GLY A 124 9.69 5.29 -10.25
N ARG A 125 8.72 4.88 -11.08
CA ARG A 125 8.96 4.45 -12.46
C ARG A 125 8.38 5.52 -13.37
N SER A 126 9.18 5.98 -14.33
CA SER A 126 8.70 6.83 -15.41
C SER A 126 7.38 6.28 -15.95
N ALA A 127 6.43 7.19 -16.19
CA ALA A 127 5.08 6.92 -16.68
C ALA A 127 5.06 6.37 -18.12
N SER A 128 5.73 5.25 -18.38
CA SER A 128 5.83 4.64 -19.70
C SER A 128 4.84 3.48 -19.92
N THR A 129 4.03 3.12 -18.94
CA THR A 129 3.02 2.06 -19.13
C THR A 129 1.65 2.58 -18.70
N ARG A 130 0.93 3.12 -19.68
CA ARG A 130 -0.53 3.23 -19.59
C ARG A 130 -1.10 1.85 -19.21
N PRO A 131 -2.10 1.77 -18.32
CA PRO A 131 -2.92 0.57 -18.24
C PRO A 131 -3.56 0.38 -19.61
N GLN A 132 -3.27 -0.73 -20.29
CA GLN A 132 -4.09 -1.13 -21.43
C GLN A 132 -5.49 -1.40 -20.89
N ALA A 133 -6.40 -0.48 -21.19
CA ALA A 133 -7.83 -0.75 -21.09
C ALA A 133 -8.09 -2.05 -21.87
N CYS A 134 -8.67 -3.05 -21.21
CA CYS A 134 -9.24 -4.21 -21.87
C CYS A 134 -10.29 -3.71 -22.86
N THR A 135 -9.90 -3.58 -24.13
CA THR A 135 -10.84 -3.47 -25.25
C THR A 135 -11.60 -4.78 -25.31
N ALA A 136 -12.85 -4.75 -24.85
CA ALA A 136 -13.80 -5.82 -25.07
C ALA A 136 -13.88 -6.09 -26.58
N ALA A 137 -13.61 -7.33 -26.98
CA ALA A 137 -13.75 -7.79 -28.34
C ALA A 137 -15.23 -7.72 -28.75
N SER A 138 -15.56 -6.80 -29.66
CA SER A 138 -16.80 -6.87 -30.43
C SER A 138 -16.52 -7.67 -31.70
N THR A 139 -16.71 -8.98 -31.65
CA THR A 139 -16.92 -9.80 -32.85
C THR A 139 -18.38 -9.64 -33.28
N GLY A 140 -18.62 -8.69 -34.20
CA GLY A 140 -19.81 -8.71 -35.05
C GLY A 140 -19.49 -9.47 -36.36
N PRO A 141 -20.42 -10.24 -36.94
CA PRO A 141 -20.17 -10.97 -38.17
C PRO A 141 -20.26 -10.00 -39.36
N ALA A 142 -19.32 -10.11 -40.30
CA ALA A 142 -19.35 -9.42 -41.59
C ALA A 142 -20.03 -10.33 -42.66
N PRO A 143 -20.58 -9.74 -43.74
CA PRO A 143 -21.66 -10.32 -44.56
C PRO A 143 -21.28 -11.49 -45.45
#